data_AF-A0A552G4W9-F1
#
_entry.id   AF-A0A552G4W9-F1
#
_cell.length_a   1.000
_cell.length_b   1.000
_cell.length_c   1.000
_cell.angle_alpha   90.00
_cell.angle_beta   90.00
_cell.angle_gamma   90.00
#
_symmetry.space_group_name_H-M   'P 1'
#
loop_
_entity.id
_entity.type
_entity.pdbx_description
1 polymer ?
#
loop_
_entity_poly.entity_id
_entity_poly.type
_entity_poly.pdbx_seq_one_letter_code
_entity_poly.pdbx_strand_id
1 'polypeptide(L)'
;MGKEEELLEQWRELTPEKQQKVLQFVQILKSKSETTAPQSNFIPQTPLSKKLWEIRHRAIAAGLQLLNEDEIEQEIAARRGGCSES
;
A
#
# COMPACT_ATOMS: atom_id res chain seq x y z
N MET A 1 -17.41 4.27 -31.89
CA MET A 1 -18.28 4.08 -30.71
C MET A 1 -17.53 4.57 -29.48
N GLY A 2 -18.25 5.01 -28.45
CA GLY A 2 -17.64 5.36 -27.18
C GLY A 2 -17.05 4.14 -26.48
N LYS A 3 -16.02 4.34 -25.68
CA LYS A 3 -15.36 3.25 -24.91
C LYS A 3 -16.33 2.51 -23.99
N GLU A 4 -17.38 3.19 -23.52
CA GLU A 4 -18.43 2.60 -22.68
C GLU A 4 -19.34 1.64 -23.46
N GLU A 5 -19.67 2.00 -24.70
CA GLU A 5 -20.53 1.18 -25.56
C GLU A 5 -19.82 -0.12 -25.97
N GLU A 6 -18.53 -0.05 -26.30
CA GLU A 6 -17.71 -1.22 -26.63
C GLU A 6 -17.59 -2.20 -25.45
N LEU A 7 -17.45 -1.69 -24.22
CA LEU A 7 -17.42 -2.52 -23.01
C LEU A 7 -18.76 -3.24 -22.76
N LEU A 8 -19.89 -2.57 -23.02
CA LEU A 8 -21.23 -3.15 -22.85
C LEU A 8 -21.52 -4.22 -23.90
N GLU A 9 -21.05 -4.04 -25.13
CA GLU A 9 -21.16 -5.03 -26.20
C GLU A 9 -20.35 -6.28 -25.84
N GLN A 10 -19.06 -6.11 -25.49
CA GLN A 10 -18.19 -7.20 -25.05
C GLN A 10 -18.71 -7.91 -23.79
N TRP A 11 -19.35 -7.19 -22.87
CA TRP A 11 -19.97 -7.79 -21.68
C TRP A 11 -21.14 -8.73 -22.03
N ARG A 12 -21.98 -8.33 -22.99
CA ARG A 12 -23.17 -9.11 -23.40
C ARG A 12 -22.80 -10.39 -24.15
N GLU A 13 -21.66 -10.42 -24.81
CA GLU A 13 -21.13 -11.60 -25.52
C GLU A 13 -20.54 -12.66 -24.58
N LEU A 14 -20.31 -12.34 -23.31
CA LEU A 14 -19.71 -13.26 -22.34
C LEU A 14 -20.73 -14.24 -21.75
N THR A 15 -20.25 -15.43 -21.40
CA THR A 15 -21.02 -16.41 -20.62
C THR A 15 -21.21 -15.94 -19.17
N PRO A 16 -22.24 -16.42 -18.46
CA PRO A 16 -22.51 -16.02 -17.08
C PRO A 16 -21.32 -16.21 -16.13
N GLU A 17 -20.51 -17.28 -16.30
CA GLU A 17 -19.34 -17.49 -15.45
C GLU A 17 -18.25 -16.45 -15.68
N LYS A 18 -18.07 -16.01 -16.93
CA LYS A 18 -17.09 -14.98 -17.27
C LYS A 18 -17.55 -13.61 -16.80
N GLN A 19 -18.83 -13.29 -16.90
CA GLN A 19 -19.42 -12.08 -16.33
C GLN A 19 -19.15 -11.99 -14.82
N GLN A 20 -19.34 -13.10 -14.10
CA GLN A 20 -19.07 -13.15 -12.66
C GLN A 20 -17.59 -12.90 -12.31
N LYS A 21 -16.65 -13.43 -13.12
CA LYS A 21 -15.22 -13.13 -12.97
C LYS A 21 -14.90 -11.65 -13.18
N VAL A 22 -15.53 -10.99 -14.14
CA VAL A 22 -15.32 -9.55 -14.37
C VAL A 22 -15.92 -8.73 -13.23
N LEU A 23 -17.07 -9.09 -12.65
CA LEU A 23 -17.58 -8.44 -11.43
C LEU A 23 -16.60 -8.54 -10.26
N GLN A 24 -16.05 -9.74 -10.03
CA GLN A 24 -15.04 -9.95 -8.99
C GLN A 24 -13.79 -9.09 -9.24
N PHE A 25 -13.33 -9.02 -10.49
CA PHE A 25 -12.19 -8.18 -10.86
C PHE A 25 -12.45 -6.69 -10.61
N VAL A 26 -13.62 -6.18 -11.00
CA VAL A 26 -14.01 -4.78 -10.72
C VAL A 26 -14.07 -4.53 -9.21
N GLN A 27 -14.57 -5.48 -8.42
CA GLN A 27 -14.58 -5.37 -6.97
C GLN A 27 -13.16 -5.29 -6.39
N ILE A 28 -12.24 -6.14 -6.87
CA ILE A 28 -10.82 -6.09 -6.49
C ILE A 28 -10.21 -4.73 -6.85
N LEU A 29 -10.48 -4.21 -8.04
CA LEU A 29 -9.96 -2.91 -8.47
C LEU A 29 -10.47 -1.76 -7.59
N LYS A 30 -11.76 -1.76 -7.25
CA LYS A 30 -12.35 -0.78 -6.32
C LYS A 30 -11.72 -0.85 -4.92
N SER A 31 -11.49 -2.06 -4.42
CA SER A 31 -10.82 -2.26 -3.12
C SER A 31 -9.33 -1.89 -3.15
N LYS A 32 -8.66 -2.02 -4.31
CA LYS A 32 -7.25 -1.67 -4.47
C LYS A 32 -7.04 -0.17 -4.67
N SER A 33 -8.01 0.55 -5.23
CA SER A 33 -7.91 1.99 -5.53
C SER A 33 -7.91 2.92 -4.32
N GLU A 34 -8.06 2.41 -3.09
CA GLU A 34 -7.97 3.20 -1.84
C GLU A 34 -6.62 3.04 -1.12
N THR A 35 -5.62 2.36 -1.70
CA THR A 35 -4.31 2.19 -1.05
C THR A 35 -3.30 3.22 -1.55
N THR A 36 -3.47 4.47 -1.12
CA THR A 36 -2.31 5.34 -0.87
C THR A 36 -1.94 5.12 0.60
N ALA A 37 -0.75 4.56 0.81
CA ALA A 37 -0.18 4.05 2.06
C ALA A 37 -0.63 2.61 2.44
N PRO A 38 0.32 1.65 2.56
CA PRO A 38 0.02 0.38 3.21
C PRO A 38 -0.43 0.70 4.64
N GLN A 39 -1.71 0.50 4.92
CA GLN A 39 -2.19 0.43 6.30
C GLN A 39 -1.56 -0.82 6.90
N SER A 40 -0.38 -0.67 7.50
CA SER A 40 0.17 -1.72 8.33
C SER A 40 -0.84 -1.95 9.43
N ASN A 41 -1.45 -3.14 9.45
CA ASN A 41 -2.34 -3.61 10.52
C ASN A 41 -1.53 -3.87 11.81
N PHE A 42 -0.50 -3.07 12.08
CA PHE A 42 0.38 -3.22 13.22
C PHE A 42 -0.34 -2.69 14.45
N ILE A 43 -0.76 -3.62 15.30
CA ILE A 43 -1.38 -3.31 16.59
C ILE A 43 -0.33 -3.54 17.68
N PRO A 44 0.16 -2.48 18.36
CA PRO A 44 1.19 -2.62 19.38
C PRO A 44 0.67 -3.38 20.61
N GLN A 45 1.28 -4.53 20.91
CA GLN A 45 0.86 -5.41 22.01
C GLN A 45 1.49 -5.04 23.37
N THR A 46 2.75 -4.61 23.40
CA THR A 46 3.49 -4.37 24.65
C THR A 46 3.38 -2.91 25.09
N PRO A 47 3.55 -2.59 26.38
CA PRO A 47 3.55 -1.21 26.86
C PRO A 47 4.59 -0.34 26.16
N LEU A 48 5.77 -0.92 25.87
CA LEU A 48 6.83 -0.22 25.15
C LEU A 48 6.45 0.06 23.70
N SER A 49 5.89 -0.92 22.98
CA SER A 49 5.53 -0.72 21.58
C SER A 49 4.40 0.30 21.43
N LYS A 50 3.45 0.35 22.37
CA LYS A 50 2.40 1.39 22.40
C LYS A 50 3.00 2.79 22.52
N LYS A 51 3.93 3.00 23.46
CA LYS A 51 4.63 4.29 23.63
C LYS A 51 5.41 4.69 22.39
N LEU A 52 6.17 3.77 21.79
CA LEU A 52 6.93 4.03 20.57
C LEU A 52 6.02 4.39 19.40
N TRP A 53 4.86 3.74 19.30
CA TRP A 53 3.85 4.01 18.29
C TRP A 53 3.26 5.43 18.43
N GLU A 54 2.91 5.85 19.65
CA GLU A 54 2.45 7.21 19.94
C GLU A 54 3.51 8.26 19.59
N ILE A 55 4.78 8.02 19.94
CA ILE A 55 5.89 8.91 19.61
C ILE A 55 6.05 9.03 18.08
N ARG A 56 6.01 7.90 17.35
CA ARG A 56 6.06 7.89 15.89
C ARG A 56 4.94 8.71 15.28
N HIS A 57 3.69 8.53 15.73
CA HIS A 57 2.56 9.31 15.24
C HIS A 57 2.71 10.81 15.50
N ARG A 58 3.19 11.19 16.70
CA ARG A 58 3.44 12.59 17.03
C ARG A 58 4.51 13.20 16.11
N ALA A 59 5.58 12.47 15.83
CA ALA A 59 6.64 12.93 14.93
C ALA A 59 6.12 13.15 13.51
N ILE A 60 5.35 12.20 12.97
CA ILE A 60 4.75 12.30 11.64
C ILE A 60 3.77 13.49 11.57
N ALA A 61 2.94 13.67 12.61
CA ALA A 61 2.02 14.80 12.68
C ALA A 61 2.74 16.16 12.77
N ALA A 62 3.95 16.19 13.34
CA ALA A 62 4.82 17.36 13.35
C ALA A 62 5.54 17.60 12.00
N GLY A 63 5.31 16.75 10.99
CA GLY A 63 5.88 16.89 9.65
C GLY A 63 7.20 16.15 9.44
N LEU A 64 7.65 15.32 10.39
CA LEU A 64 8.80 14.45 10.15
C LEU A 64 8.42 13.36 9.15
N GLN A 65 9.19 13.30 8.07
CA GLN A 65 9.08 12.22 7.10
C GLN A 65 9.88 11.00 7.60
N LEU A 66 9.31 9.83 7.39
CA LEU A 66 10.00 8.58 7.66
C LEU A 66 10.99 8.30 6.55
N LEU A 67 12.13 7.74 6.92
CA LEU A 67 13.12 7.27 5.96
C LEU A 67 12.50 6.16 5.08
N ASN A 68 12.80 6.21 3.80
CA ASN A 68 12.57 5.10 2.88
C ASN A 68 13.63 4.00 3.06
N GLU A 69 13.50 2.90 2.33
CA GLU A 69 14.36 1.72 2.49
C GLU A 69 15.84 2.04 2.22
N ASP A 70 16.14 2.74 1.13
CA ASP A 70 17.51 3.16 0.78
C ASP A 70 18.11 4.09 1.85
N GLU A 71 17.31 5.03 2.34
CA GLU A 71 17.73 5.96 3.40
C GLU A 71 18.01 5.24 4.72
N ILE A 72 17.26 4.18 5.04
CA ILE A 72 17.49 3.33 6.21
C ILE A 72 18.82 2.59 6.06
N GLU A 73 19.09 2.01 4.89
CA GLU A 73 20.35 1.30 4.64
C GLU A 73 21.56 2.24 4.75
N GLN A 74 21.46 3.45 4.19
CA GLN A 74 22.49 4.47 4.32
C GLN A 74 22.74 4.87 5.77
N GLU A 75 21.68 5.05 6.56
CA GLU A 75 21.78 5.35 7.98
C GLU A 75 22.54 4.24 8.72
N ILE A 76 22.13 2.99 8.51
CA ILE A 76 22.73 1.82 9.13
C ILE A 76 24.20 1.73 8.72
N ALA A 77 24.52 1.94 7.45
CA ALA A 77 25.90 1.94 6.96
C ALA A 77 26.74 3.01 7.67
N ALA A 78 26.23 4.24 7.75
CA ALA A 78 26.93 5.38 8.34
C ALA A 78 27.14 5.26 9.86
N ARG A 79 26.19 4.69 10.61
CA ARG A 79 26.27 4.61 12.08
C ARG A 79 26.75 3.27 12.63
N ARG A 80 26.50 2.18 11.93
CA ARG A 80 26.75 0.81 12.41
C ARG A 80 27.81 0.07 11.59
N GLY A 81 28.32 0.67 10.52
CA GLY A 81 29.39 0.11 9.70
C GLY A 81 28.91 -1.00 8.77
N GLY A 82 27.95 -0.69 7.89
CA GLY A 82 27.49 -1.57 6.82
C GLY A 82 28.34 -1.42 5.56
N CYS A 83 28.58 -2.51 4.83
CA CYS A 83 29.24 -2.47 3.52
C CYS A 83 28.34 -1.74 2.53
N SER A 84 28.66 -0.49 2.20
CA SER A 84 28.15 0.12 0.97
C SER A 84 28.86 -0.58 -0.20
N GLU A 85 28.11 -1.31 -1.02
CA GLU A 85 28.65 -1.76 -2.31
C GLU A 85 29.06 -0.51 -3.11
N SER A 86 30.34 -0.47 -3.51
CA SER A 86 30.95 0.61 -4.30
C SER A 86 30.71 0.41 -5.79
#